data_AF-A0A507BWB5-F1
#
_entry.id   AF-A0A507BWB5-F1
#
_cell.length_a   1.000
_cell.length_b   1.000
_cell.length_c   1.000
_cell.angle_alpha   90.00
_cell.angle_beta   90.00
_cell.angle_gamma   90.00
#
_symmetry.space_group_name_H-M   'P 1'
#
loop_
_entity.id
_entity.type
_entity.pdbx_description
1 polymer ?
#
loop_
_entity_poly.entity_id
_entity_poly.type
_entity_poly.pdbx_seq_one_letter_code
_entity_poly.pdbx_strand_id
1 'polypeptide(L)'
;MPLSCIIDARMVLDIFELQLACIRALLAQRQETMKTRSLYSEILFNMSPISNITESLKQFGVSDSTSSLIHLFIGDEAPSDEDVDVADSLIQGNQAPVTELSECCDMNLIRKLYKLSDIQQGRDVAFKNVVNAMALKGFSQIL
;
A
#
# COMPACT_ATOMS: atom_id res chain seq x y z
N MET A 1 19.38 4.86 7.62
CA MET A 1 18.17 4.12 7.23
C MET A 1 17.32 4.99 6.33
N PRO A 2 17.15 4.61 5.06
CA PRO A 2 16.15 5.20 4.18
C PRO A 2 14.75 5.08 4.80
N LEU A 3 13.85 5.96 4.40
CA LEU A 3 12.44 5.84 4.81
C LEU A 3 11.91 4.53 4.24
N SER A 4 11.39 3.66 5.11
CA SER A 4 10.85 2.37 4.68
C SER A 4 9.48 2.10 5.28
N CYS A 5 8.71 1.28 4.58
CA CYS A 5 7.32 0.97 4.88
C CYS A 5 7.10 -0.53 4.75
N ILE A 6 6.50 -1.14 5.75
CA ILE A 6 6.08 -2.53 5.71
C ILE A 6 4.56 -2.57 5.49
N ILE A 7 4.15 -3.32 4.48
CA ILE A 7 2.77 -3.37 3.99
C ILE A 7 2.31 -4.83 3.98
N ASP A 8 1.06 -5.08 4.34
CA ASP A 8 0.46 -6.41 4.18
C ASP A 8 0.27 -6.73 2.69
N ALA A 9 0.99 -7.73 2.17
CA ALA A 9 0.98 -8.07 0.75
C ALA A 9 -0.40 -8.55 0.26
N ARG A 10 -1.26 -9.04 1.18
CA ARG A 10 -2.61 -9.51 0.85
C ARG A 10 -3.50 -8.37 0.34
N MET A 11 -3.15 -7.13 0.65
CA MET A 11 -3.93 -5.94 0.33
C MET A 11 -3.47 -5.21 -0.95
N VAL A 12 -2.53 -5.79 -1.70
CA VAL A 12 -1.93 -5.15 -2.88
C VAL A 12 -2.15 -6.04 -4.10
N LEU A 13 -2.87 -5.54 -5.10
CA LEU A 13 -3.08 -6.29 -6.35
C LEU A 13 -1.90 -6.10 -7.30
N ASP A 14 -1.34 -4.91 -7.33
CA ASP A 14 -0.32 -4.53 -8.29
C ASP A 14 0.61 -3.46 -7.71
N ILE A 15 1.87 -3.47 -8.15
CA ILE A 15 2.89 -2.50 -7.75
C ILE A 15 2.44 -1.06 -8.04
N PHE A 16 1.62 -0.86 -9.07
CA PHE A 16 1.08 0.44 -9.42
C PHE A 16 0.30 1.10 -8.26
N GLU A 17 -0.37 0.32 -7.42
CA GLU A 17 -1.08 0.84 -6.24
C GLU A 17 -0.11 1.46 -5.24
N LEU A 18 1.02 0.78 -5.00
CA LEU A 18 2.10 1.27 -4.14
C LEU A 18 2.70 2.55 -4.72
N GLN A 19 2.99 2.57 -6.02
CA GLN A 19 3.52 3.75 -6.70
C GLN A 19 2.57 4.95 -6.59
N LEU A 20 1.27 4.73 -6.81
CA LEU A 20 0.25 5.78 -6.67
C LEU A 20 0.19 6.31 -5.23
N ALA A 21 0.18 5.43 -4.23
CA ALA A 21 0.18 5.82 -2.83
C ALA A 21 1.43 6.61 -2.44
N CYS A 22 2.61 6.17 -2.90
CA CYS A 22 3.89 6.88 -2.71
C CYS A 22 3.88 8.26 -3.32
N ILE A 23 3.50 8.40 -4.59
CA ILE A 23 3.47 9.68 -5.28
C ILE A 23 2.55 10.65 -4.53
N ARG A 24 1.36 10.20 -4.12
CA ARG A 24 0.43 11.05 -3.36
C ARG A 24 0.99 11.45 -2.01
N ALA A 25 1.61 10.52 -1.28
CA ALA A 25 2.21 10.79 0.02
C ALA A 25 3.38 11.77 -0.10
N LEU A 26 4.25 11.61 -1.10
CA LEU A 26 5.37 12.51 -1.39
C LEU A 26 4.89 13.91 -1.80
N LEU A 27 3.86 14.00 -2.64
CA LEU A 27 3.25 15.28 -3.01
C LEU A 27 2.65 15.98 -1.79
N ALA A 28 1.92 15.25 -0.94
CA ALA A 28 1.37 15.80 0.30
C ALA A 28 2.48 16.23 1.27
N GLN A 29 3.59 15.50 1.36
CA GLN A 29 4.76 15.87 2.14
C GLN A 29 5.39 17.17 1.61
N ARG A 30 5.61 17.26 0.30
CA ARG A 30 6.20 18.44 -0.35
C ARG A 30 5.32 19.69 -0.23
N GLN A 31 4.00 19.51 -0.16
CA GLN A 31 3.02 20.59 -0.02
C GLN A 31 2.67 20.89 1.46
N GLU A 32 3.23 20.16 2.41
CA GLU A 32 2.89 20.25 3.84
C GLU A 32 1.40 20.00 4.14
N THR A 33 0.74 19.17 3.32
CA THR A 33 -0.69 18.84 3.42
C THR A 33 -0.96 17.42 3.92
N MET A 34 0.07 16.70 4.37
CA MET A 34 -0.05 15.35 4.94
C MET A 34 -1.12 15.29 6.02
N LYS A 35 -1.92 14.23 6.02
CA LYS A 35 -2.93 13.99 7.06
C LYS A 35 -2.36 13.25 8.27
N THR A 36 -1.26 12.54 8.08
CA THR A 36 -0.59 11.73 9.10
C THR A 36 0.74 12.36 9.54
N ARG A 37 1.42 11.72 10.50
CA ARG A 37 2.63 12.26 11.14
C ARG A 37 3.93 11.87 10.45
N SER A 38 3.91 10.87 9.56
CA SER A 38 5.10 10.41 8.84
C SER A 38 4.76 9.97 7.42
N LEU A 39 5.77 9.96 6.54
CA LEU A 39 5.59 9.50 5.17
C LEU A 39 5.11 8.04 5.11
N TYR A 40 5.60 7.19 6.01
CA TYR A 40 5.13 5.80 6.17
C TYR A 40 3.61 5.72 6.38
N SER A 41 3.09 6.43 7.40
CA SER A 41 1.66 6.41 7.68
C SER A 41 0.85 7.07 6.58
N GLU A 42 1.44 8.02 5.85
CA GLU A 42 0.79 8.71 4.74
C GLU A 42 0.65 7.81 3.52
N ILE A 43 1.63 6.93 3.26
CA ILE A 43 1.55 5.91 2.20
C ILE A 43 0.42 4.93 2.50
N LEU A 44 0.40 4.32 3.70
CA LEU A 44 -0.67 3.41 4.11
C LEU A 44 -2.04 4.10 4.11
N PHE A 45 -2.08 5.37 4.51
CA PHE A 45 -3.28 6.19 4.39
C PHE A 45 -3.71 6.32 2.92
N ASN A 46 -2.82 6.65 1.99
CA ASN A 46 -3.17 6.87 0.58
C ASN A 46 -3.53 5.58 -0.18
N MET A 47 -3.17 4.40 0.33
CA MET A 47 -3.67 3.11 -0.16
C MET A 47 -5.18 2.97 0.10
N SER A 48 -5.67 3.40 1.26
CA SER A 48 -7.06 3.21 1.64
C SER A 48 -8.05 4.10 0.88
N PRO A 49 -9.24 3.60 0.47
CA PRO A 49 -10.26 4.42 -0.15
C PRO A 49 -10.97 5.36 0.84
N ILE A 50 -10.81 5.16 2.15
CA ILE A 50 -11.50 5.91 3.21
C ILE A 50 -10.57 6.91 3.92
N SER A 51 -11.10 7.99 4.45
CA SER A 51 -10.34 9.04 5.14
C SER A 51 -10.04 8.76 6.62
N ASN A 52 -10.34 7.55 7.12
CA ASN A 52 -10.01 7.16 8.50
C ASN A 52 -8.57 6.65 8.58
N ILE A 53 -7.69 7.44 9.22
CA ILE A 53 -6.26 7.14 9.37
C ILE A 53 -6.04 5.81 10.10
N THR A 54 -6.62 5.65 11.28
CA THR A 54 -6.43 4.44 12.11
C THR A 54 -6.86 3.18 11.39
N GLU A 55 -7.99 3.23 10.70
CA GLU A 55 -8.50 2.09 9.93
C GLU A 55 -7.59 1.78 8.73
N SER A 56 -7.07 2.80 8.04
CA SER A 56 -6.12 2.63 6.93
C SER A 56 -4.84 1.91 7.39
N LEU A 57 -4.27 2.35 8.52
CA LEU A 57 -3.08 1.74 9.11
C LEU A 57 -3.32 0.28 9.51
N LYS A 58 -4.50 -0.03 10.08
CA LYS A 58 -4.86 -1.40 10.46
C LYS A 58 -5.07 -2.33 9.27
N GLN A 59 -5.60 -1.80 8.17
CA GLN A 59 -5.93 -2.59 6.99
C GLN A 59 -4.69 -2.88 6.14
N PHE A 60 -3.84 -1.88 5.90
CA PHE A 60 -2.70 -2.00 5.01
C PHE A 60 -1.37 -2.25 5.74
N GLY A 61 -1.29 -1.95 7.03
CA GLY A 61 -0.15 -2.29 7.86
C GLY A 61 -0.14 -3.77 8.24
N VAL A 62 1.00 -4.24 8.73
CA VAL A 62 1.15 -5.63 9.17
C VAL A 62 0.50 -5.88 10.53
N SER A 63 0.11 -7.13 10.76
CA SER A 63 -0.47 -7.65 12.00
C SER A 63 0.14 -9.00 12.35
N ASP A 64 -0.17 -9.53 13.53
CA ASP A 64 0.25 -10.89 13.94
C ASP A 64 -0.27 -12.00 12.99
N SER A 65 -1.27 -11.69 12.16
CA SER A 65 -1.83 -12.60 11.16
C SER A 65 -1.17 -12.50 9.77
N THR A 66 -0.23 -11.57 9.59
CA THR A 66 0.40 -11.30 8.29
C THR A 66 1.49 -12.33 8.03
N SER A 67 1.30 -13.14 6.98
CA SER A 67 2.25 -14.16 6.54
C SER A 67 3.06 -13.75 5.30
N SER A 68 2.58 -12.73 4.58
CA SER A 68 3.20 -12.18 3.38
C SER A 68 3.21 -10.66 3.50
N LEU A 69 4.38 -10.05 3.35
CA LEU A 69 4.56 -8.61 3.48
C LEU A 69 5.39 -8.05 2.33
N ILE A 70 5.27 -6.75 2.12
CA ILE A 70 6.10 -5.98 1.20
C ILE A 70 6.91 -5.01 2.05
N HIS A 71 8.24 -5.07 1.90
CA HIS A 71 9.12 -4.03 2.43
C HIS A 71 9.44 -3.05 1.31
N LEU A 72 8.92 -1.84 1.44
CA LEU A 72 9.07 -0.76 0.48
C LEU A 72 10.08 0.25 0.98
N PHE A 73 11.11 0.54 0.17
CA PHE A 73 12.06 1.62 0.38
C PHE A 73 11.65 2.86 -0.42
N ILE A 74 11.71 4.04 0.20
CA ILE A 74 11.41 5.32 -0.43
C ILE A 74 12.60 6.27 -0.27
N GLY A 75 13.14 6.73 -1.39
CA GLY A 75 14.26 7.67 -1.43
C GLY A 75 14.63 8.03 -2.87
N ASP A 76 15.50 9.03 -3.01
CA ASP A 76 16.07 9.41 -4.31
C ASP A 76 17.12 8.39 -4.81
N GLU A 77 17.73 7.66 -3.86
CA GLU A 77 18.71 6.61 -4.12
C GLU A 77 18.10 5.23 -3.80
N ALA A 78 18.57 4.20 -4.51
CA ALA A 78 18.26 2.82 -4.18
C ALA A 78 18.80 2.48 -2.78
N PRO A 79 18.15 1.57 -2.02
CA PRO A 79 18.68 1.13 -0.74
C PRO A 79 20.08 0.53 -0.95
N SER A 80 20.99 0.81 -0.02
CA SER A 80 22.30 0.16 0.01
C SER A 80 22.16 -1.32 0.41
N ASP A 81 23.17 -2.15 0.10
CA ASP A 81 23.19 -3.54 0.53
C ASP A 81 23.06 -3.65 2.07
N GLU A 82 23.67 -2.72 2.82
CA GLU A 82 23.53 -2.66 4.28
C GLU A 82 22.08 -2.38 4.72
N ASP A 83 21.34 -1.52 4.02
CA ASP A 83 19.94 -1.25 4.34
C ASP A 83 19.05 -2.48 4.09
N VAL A 84 19.36 -3.25 3.04
CA VAL A 84 18.67 -4.50 2.72
C VAL A 84 19.01 -5.58 3.74
N ASP A 85 20.28 -5.74 4.12
CA ASP A 85 20.69 -6.71 5.13
C ASP A 85 20.03 -6.46 6.49
N VAL A 86 19.95 -5.19 6.91
CA VAL A 86 19.26 -4.82 8.15
C VAL A 86 17.77 -5.13 8.05
N ALA A 87 17.13 -4.81 6.93
CA ALA A 87 15.73 -5.15 6.69
C ALA A 87 15.47 -6.66 6.77
N ASP A 88 16.29 -7.47 6.11
CA ASP A 88 16.18 -8.92 6.09
C ASP A 88 16.41 -9.51 7.49
N SER A 89 17.31 -8.93 8.29
CA SER A 89 17.54 -9.38 9.68
C SER A 89 16.33 -9.17 10.61
N LEU A 90 15.44 -8.23 10.27
CA LEU A 90 14.23 -7.92 11.04
C LEU A 90 13.04 -8.80 10.64
N ILE A 91 13.08 -9.44 9.47
CA ILE A 91 11.96 -10.19 8.89
C ILE A 91 12.29 -11.69 8.93
N GLN A 92 11.55 -12.43 9.76
CA GLN A 92 11.62 -13.89 9.77
C GLN A 92 10.80 -14.46 8.61
N GLY A 93 11.41 -14.59 7.43
CA GLY A 93 10.75 -15.09 6.23
C GLY A 93 11.72 -15.40 5.09
N ASN A 94 11.17 -15.72 3.92
CA ASN A 94 11.94 -15.90 2.70
C ASN A 94 11.61 -14.77 1.72
N GLN A 95 12.64 -14.13 1.18
CA GLN A 95 12.46 -13.13 0.13
C GLN A 95 11.93 -13.80 -1.15
N ALA A 96 10.93 -13.17 -1.77
CA ALA A 96 10.31 -13.65 -3.00
C ALA A 96 10.37 -12.55 -4.08
N PRO A 97 10.45 -12.93 -5.36
CA PRO A 97 10.40 -11.96 -6.45
C PRO A 97 9.03 -11.27 -6.49
N VAL A 98 9.02 -10.00 -6.88
CA VAL A 98 7.77 -9.19 -6.92
C VAL A 98 6.72 -9.74 -7.90
N THR A 99 7.13 -10.60 -8.84
CA THR A 99 6.24 -11.30 -9.77
C THR A 99 5.26 -12.24 -9.06
N GLU A 100 5.59 -12.71 -7.86
CA GLU A 100 4.72 -13.57 -7.04
C GLU A 100 3.69 -12.77 -6.22
N LEU A 101 3.71 -11.43 -6.29
CA LEU A 101 2.77 -10.57 -5.56
C LEU A 101 1.30 -10.94 -5.86
N SER A 102 1.00 -11.31 -7.11
CA SER A 102 -0.35 -11.70 -7.49
C SER A 102 -0.87 -12.95 -6.78
N GLU A 103 0.04 -13.81 -6.30
CA GLU A 103 -0.27 -15.05 -5.58
C GLU A 103 -0.54 -14.80 -4.09
N CYS A 104 0.05 -13.74 -3.54
CA CYS A 104 -0.13 -13.33 -2.14
C CYS A 104 -1.43 -12.53 -1.90
N CYS A 105 -1.95 -11.89 -2.95
CA CYS A 105 -3.10 -10.99 -2.92
C CYS A 105 -4.41 -11.70 -2.53
N ASP A 106 -5.10 -11.22 -1.50
CA ASP A 106 -6.42 -11.71 -1.09
C ASP A 106 -7.54 -10.87 -1.73
N MET A 107 -8.04 -11.37 -2.86
CA MET A 107 -9.12 -10.71 -3.60
C MET A 107 -10.40 -10.53 -2.78
N ASN A 108 -10.69 -11.38 -1.78
CA ASN A 108 -11.88 -11.24 -0.95
C ASN A 108 -11.75 -10.05 0.01
N LEU A 109 -10.57 -9.88 0.63
CA LEU A 109 -10.28 -8.72 1.48
C LEU A 109 -10.36 -7.42 0.70
N ILE A 110 -9.75 -7.37 -0.49
CA ILE A 110 -9.81 -6.23 -1.39
C ILE A 110 -11.25 -5.90 -1.78
N ARG A 111 -12.03 -6.90 -2.21
CA ARG A 111 -13.43 -6.68 -2.62
C ARG A 111 -14.25 -6.10 -1.48
N LYS A 112 -14.07 -6.62 -0.27
CA LYS A 112 -14.74 -6.12 0.93
C LYS A 112 -14.33 -4.69 1.25
N LEU A 113 -13.04 -4.39 1.19
CA LEU A 113 -12.50 -3.07 1.52
C LEU A 113 -12.94 -2.00 0.52
N TYR A 114 -12.77 -2.26 -0.77
CA TYR A 114 -13.10 -1.34 -1.85
C TYR A 114 -14.56 -1.41 -2.30
N LYS A 115 -15.39 -2.25 -1.63
CA LYS A 115 -16.82 -2.44 -1.91
C LYS A 115 -17.09 -2.76 -3.38
N LEU A 116 -16.27 -3.64 -3.95
CA LEU A 116 -16.39 -4.06 -5.34
C LEU A 116 -17.64 -4.94 -5.52
N SER A 117 -18.43 -4.70 -6.56
CA SER A 117 -19.64 -5.48 -6.83
C SER A 117 -19.32 -6.82 -7.52
N ASP A 118 -20.12 -7.84 -7.25
CA ASP A 118 -19.93 -9.22 -7.78
C ASP A 118 -20.04 -9.32 -9.32
N ILE A 119 -20.52 -8.26 -9.97
CA ILE A 119 -20.79 -8.18 -11.42
C ILE A 119 -19.47 -7.93 -12.21
N GLN A 120 -18.36 -7.63 -11.53
CA GLN A 120 -17.08 -7.28 -12.14
C GLN A 120 -15.94 -8.16 -11.61
N GLN A 121 -15.95 -9.45 -11.95
CA GLN A 121 -15.05 -10.44 -11.34
C GLN A 121 -13.61 -10.46 -11.89
N GLY A 122 -13.34 -9.76 -12.98
CA GLY A 122 -12.00 -9.72 -13.58
C GLY A 122 -11.01 -8.93 -12.73
N ARG A 123 -9.79 -9.48 -12.55
CA ARG A 123 -8.68 -8.81 -11.85
C ARG A 123 -8.43 -7.41 -12.40
N ASP A 124 -8.49 -7.25 -13.72
CA ASP A 124 -8.31 -5.95 -14.39
C ASP A 124 -9.37 -4.91 -13.99
N VAL A 125 -10.60 -5.35 -13.77
CA VAL A 125 -11.69 -4.45 -13.38
C VAL A 125 -11.55 -4.09 -11.90
N ALA A 126 -11.18 -5.06 -11.06
CA ALA A 126 -10.86 -4.81 -9.66
C ALA A 126 -9.72 -3.80 -9.53
N PHE A 127 -8.61 -4.00 -10.26
CA PHE A 127 -7.47 -3.09 -10.30
C PHE A 127 -7.89 -1.67 -10.68
N LYS A 128 -8.65 -1.50 -11.77
CA LYS A 128 -9.15 -0.18 -12.20
C LYS A 128 -10.00 0.49 -11.11
N ASN A 129 -10.88 -0.25 -10.46
CA ASN A 129 -11.72 0.28 -9.39
C ASN A 129 -10.91 0.66 -8.14
N VAL A 130 -9.91 -0.14 -7.77
CA VAL A 130 -9.00 0.14 -6.65
C VAL A 130 -8.21 1.43 -6.92
N VAL A 131 -7.56 1.52 -8.08
CA VAL A 131 -6.82 2.71 -8.51
C VAL A 131 -7.72 3.95 -8.55
N ASN A 132 -8.93 3.83 -9.10
CA ASN A 132 -9.90 4.93 -9.14
C ASN A 132 -10.30 5.38 -7.73
N ALA A 133 -10.59 4.45 -6.84
CA ALA A 133 -10.97 4.76 -5.45
C ALA A 133 -9.83 5.44 -4.69
N MET A 134 -8.59 4.99 -4.90
CA MET A 134 -7.41 5.66 -4.38
C MET A 134 -7.29 7.07 -4.94
N ALA A 135 -7.28 7.23 -6.26
CA ALA A 135 -7.10 8.53 -6.91
C ALA A 135 -8.17 9.56 -6.53
N LEU A 136 -9.43 9.13 -6.39
CA LEU A 136 -10.57 9.99 -6.05
C LEU A 136 -10.72 10.22 -4.54
N LYS A 137 -9.91 9.58 -3.69
CA LYS A 137 -9.94 9.79 -2.25
C LYS A 137 -9.74 11.27 -1.92
N GLY A 138 -10.73 11.87 -1.26
CA GLY A 138 -10.75 13.29 -0.90
C GLY A 138 -11.54 14.18 -1.86
N PHE A 139 -11.98 13.66 -3.01
CA PHE A 139 -12.76 14.39 -4.02
C PHE A 139 -14.27 14.07 -4.01
N SER A 140 -14.76 13.28 -3.04
CA SER A 140 -16.16 12.85 -2.90
C SER A 140 -17.21 13.96 -2.62
N GLN A 141 -16.86 15.25 -2.73
CA GLN A 141 -17.81 16.37 -2.54
C GLN A 141 -18.20 17.11 -3.83
N ILE A 142 -17.83 16.62 -5.03
CA ILE A 142 -18.10 17.34 -6.30
C ILE A 142 -18.86 16.48 -7.32
N LEU A 143 -19.78 15.63 -6.87
CA LEU A 143 -20.84 15.07 -7.73
C LEU A 143 -22.18 15.08 -6.99
#